data_AF-A0A9N7RDJ1-F1
#
_entry.id   AF-A0A9N7RDJ1-F1
#
_cell.length_a   1.000
_cell.length_b   1.000
_cell.length_c   1.000
_cell.angle_alpha   90.00
_cell.angle_beta   90.00
_cell.angle_gamma   90.00
#
_symmetry.space_group_name_H-M   'P 1'
#
loop_
_entity.id
_entity.type
_entity.pdbx_description
1 polymer ?
#
loop_
_entity_poly.entity_id
_entity_poly.type
_entity_poly.pdbx_seq_one_letter_code
_entity_poly.pdbx_strand_id
1 'polypeptide(L)' 'PKNVYKDPDDGRQRFLLELEFVQCLANPTYIHYLAQNRYFEDEAFIGYLKYLQYWQRPEYIKFIM' A
#
# COMPACT_ATOMS: atom_id res chain seq x y z
N PRO A 1 -14.87 8.79 -20.25
CA PRO A 1 -15.37 9.13 -18.90
C PRO A 1 -14.45 8.55 -17.81
N LYS A 2 -13.58 9.39 -17.22
CA LYS A 2 -12.76 8.98 -16.07
C LYS A 2 -13.71 8.80 -14.89
N ASN A 3 -13.94 7.56 -14.49
CA ASN A 3 -14.72 7.23 -13.30
C ASN A 3 -13.91 7.73 -12.10
N VAL A 4 -14.20 8.95 -11.65
CA VAL A 4 -13.61 9.51 -10.43
C VAL A 4 -14.24 8.71 -9.31
N TYR A 5 -13.57 7.65 -8.88
CA TYR A 5 -13.95 6.92 -7.67
C TYR A 5 -14.05 7.95 -6.55
N LYS A 6 -15.28 8.20 -6.11
CA LYS A 6 -15.58 9.12 -5.03
C LYS A 6 -15.51 8.28 -3.76
N ASP A 7 -14.36 8.33 -3.09
CA ASP A 7 -14.16 7.67 -1.81
C ASP A 7 -15.28 8.12 -0.86
N PRO A 8 -16.08 7.21 -0.28
CA PRO A 8 -17.22 7.56 0.56
C PRO A 8 -16.80 8.29 1.86
N ASP A 9 -15.53 8.13 2.26
CA ASP A 9 -14.95 8.66 3.50
C ASP A 9 -13.78 9.64 3.27
N ASP A 10 -13.82 10.41 2.18
CA ASP A 10 -12.87 11.51 1.89
C ASP A 10 -11.39 11.04 1.79
N GLY A 11 -11.16 9.76 1.45
CA GLY A 11 -9.84 9.16 1.34
C GLY A 11 -9.23 8.69 2.67
N ARG A 12 -9.92 8.87 3.79
CA ARG A 12 -9.47 8.40 5.11
C ARG A 12 -9.38 6.88 5.18
N GLN A 13 -10.39 6.19 4.63
CA GLN A 13 -10.39 4.74 4.59
C GLN A 13 -9.22 4.21 3.75
N ARG A 14 -8.97 4.82 2.59
CA ARG A 14 -7.82 4.49 1.75
C ARG A 14 -6.50 4.68 2.48
N PHE A 15 -6.32 5.80 3.19
CA PHE A 15 -5.12 6.05 3.98
C PHE A 15 -4.88 4.97 5.05
N LEU A 16 -5.93 4.57 5.77
CA LEU A 16 -5.84 3.52 6.80
C LEU A 16 -5.50 2.15 6.19
N LEU A 17 -6.13 1.80 5.06
CA LEU A 17 -5.83 0.56 4.34
C LEU A 17 -4.38 0.53 3.82
N GLU A 18 -3.91 1.64 3.25
CA GLU A 18 -2.52 1.77 2.80
C GLU A 18 -1.54 1.67 3.96
N LEU A 19 -1.87 2.25 5.11
CA LEU A 19 -1.07 2.17 6.33
C LEU A 19 -0.98 0.73 6.87
N GLU A 20 -2.12 0.05 7.01
CA GLU A 20 -2.17 -1.35 7.43
C GLU A 20 -1.39 -2.24 6.46
N PHE A 21 -1.54 -2.00 5.15
CA PHE A 21 -0.81 -2.74 4.14
C PHE A 21 0.71 -2.55 4.26
N VAL A 22 1.19 -1.31 4.44
CA VAL A 22 2.62 -1.03 4.62
C VAL A 22 3.16 -1.69 5.89
N GLN A 23 2.39 -1.72 6.98
CA GLN A 23 2.78 -2.44 8.20
C GLN A 23 2.85 -3.96 7.95
N CYS A 24 1.91 -4.52 7.19
CA CYS A 24 1.95 -5.94 6.80
C CYS A 24 3.20 -6.30 5.97
N LEU A 25 3.77 -5.36 5.19
CA LEU A 25 5.03 -5.59 4.47
C LEU A 25 6.24 -5.79 5.41
N ALA A 26 6.15 -5.37 6.68
CA ALA A 26 7.19 -5.68 7.68
C ALA A 26 7.14 -7.14 8.16
N ASN A 27 6.05 -7.88 7.89
CA ASN A 27 5.92 -9.28 8.27
C ASN A 27 6.56 -10.20 7.21
N PRO A 28 7.64 -10.95 7.53
CA PRO A 28 8.32 -11.81 6.57
C PRO A 28 7.44 -12.95 6.05
N THR A 29 6.48 -13.45 6.85
CA THR A 29 5.52 -14.47 6.40
C THR A 29 4.59 -13.91 5.32
N TYR A 30 4.18 -12.64 5.45
CA TYR A 30 3.34 -11.99 4.46
C TYR A 30 4.10 -11.74 3.15
N ILE A 31 5.36 -11.29 3.23
CA ILE A 31 6.24 -11.17 2.06
C ILE A 31 6.42 -12.51 1.36
N HIS A 32 6.59 -13.60 2.12
CA HIS A 32 6.69 -14.94 1.54
C HIS A 32 5.41 -15.34 0.80
N TYR A 33 4.24 -15.09 1.41
CA TYR A 33 2.95 -15.31 0.76
C TYR A 33 2.82 -14.51 -0.54
N LEU A 34 3.20 -13.23 -0.55
CA LEU A 34 3.17 -12.40 -1.75
C LEU A 34 4.06 -12.95 -2.87
N ALA A 35 5.24 -13.45 -2.51
CA ALA A 35 6.16 -14.08 -3.47
C ALA A 35 5.60 -15.39 -4.04
N GLN A 36 5.05 -16.26 -3.19
CA GLN A 36 4.48 -17.55 -3.63
C GLN A 36 3.30 -17.37 -4.57
N ASN A 37 2.51 -16.31 -4.40
CA ASN A 37 1.36 -15.99 -5.25
C ASN A 37 1.75 -15.14 -6.47
N ARG A 38 3.04 -14.94 -6.75
CA ARG A 38 3.56 -14.22 -7.92
C ARG A 38 3.14 -12.75 -8.01
N TYR A 39 2.80 -12.11 -6.88
CA TYR A 39 2.46 -10.69 -6.87
C TYR A 39 3.64 -9.79 -7.31
N PHE A 40 4.88 -10.21 -7.04
CA PHE A 40 6.08 -9.47 -7.48
C PHE A 40 6.37 -9.60 -8.98
N GLU A 41 5.61 -10.40 -9.72
CA GLU A 41 5.69 -10.46 -11.19
C GLU A 41 4.68 -9.53 -11.86
N ASP A 42 3.69 -9.02 -11.12
CA ASP A 42 2.70 -8.08 -11.61
C ASP A 42 3.27 -6.65 -11.60
N GLU A 43 3.41 -6.06 -12.78
CA GLU A 43 3.88 -4.68 -12.95
C GLU A 43 2.97 -3.67 -12.24
N ALA A 44 1.66 -3.92 -12.17
CA ALA A 44 0.73 -3.05 -11.47
C ALA A 44 1.00 -3.07 -9.95
N PHE A 45 1.29 -4.25 -9.39
CA PHE A 45 1.66 -4.39 -7.99
C PHE A 45 3.00 -3.71 -7.68
N ILE A 46 4.01 -3.89 -8.53
CA ILE A 46 5.30 -3.18 -8.42
C ILE A 46 5.08 -1.65 -8.47
N GLY A 47 4.23 -1.18 -9.38
CA GLY A 47 3.83 0.23 -9.48
C GLY A 47 3.17 0.73 -8.20
N TYR A 48 2.34 -0.09 -7.57
CA TYR A 48 1.71 0.23 -6.28
C TYR A 48 2.72 0.30 -5.13
N LEU A 49 3.70 -0.62 -5.07
CA LEU A 49 4.79 -0.54 -4.08
C LEU A 49 5.62 0.74 -4.24
N LYS A 50 5.88 1.17 -5.49
CA LYS A 50 6.55 2.44 -5.76
C LYS A 50 5.71 3.63 -5.28
N TYR A 51 4.40 3.59 -5.50
CA TYR A 51 3.48 4.61 -4.98
C TYR A 51 3.59 4.69 -3.45
N LEU A 52 3.55 3.56 -2.74
CA LEU A 52 3.64 3.50 -1.28
C LEU A 52 4.98 4.02 -0.70
N GLN A 53 6.01 4.28 -1.51
CA GLN A 53 7.22 4.94 -1.03
C GLN A 53 6.97 6.36 -0.49
N TYR A 54 5.82 6.97 -0.78
CA TYR A 54 5.45 8.26 -0.16
C TYR A 54 5.41 8.19 1.38
N TRP A 55 5.15 7.00 1.95
CA TRP A 55 5.16 6.76 3.39
C TRP A 55 6.51 7.01 4.05
N GLN A 56 7.62 6.99 3.28
CA GLN A 56 8.96 7.30 3.77
C GLN A 56 9.18 8.79 4.04
N ARG A 57 8.28 9.67 3.56
CA ARG A 57 8.40 11.12 3.81
C ARG A 57 8.15 11.41 5.30
N PRO A 58 8.80 12.44 5.88
CA PRO A 58 8.74 12.75 7.31
C PRO A 58 7.31 13.03 7.81
N GLU A 59 6.43 13.52 6.93
CA GLU A 59 5.03 13.80 7.25
C GLU A 59 4.21 12.53 7.54
N TYR A 60 4.58 11.39 6.93
CA TYR A 60 3.84 10.13 6.97
C TYR A 60 4.52 9.04 7.80
N ILE A 61 5.85 9.06 7.88
CA ILE A 61 6.62 8.02 8.59
C ILE A 61 6.25 7.91 10.08
N LYS A 62 5.79 9.01 10.69
CA LYS A 62 5.32 9.06 12.08
C LYS A 62 4.13 8.15 12.39
N PHE A 63 3.43 7.67 11.35
CA PHE A 63 2.28 6.77 11.49
C PHE A 63 2.67 5.29 11.39
N ILE A 64 3.88 4.98 10.92
CA ILE A 64 4.43 3.62 10.90
C ILE A 64 5.00 3.32 12.28
N MET A 65 4.51 2.26 12.92
CA MET A 65 4.84 1.87 14.30
C MET A 65 5.85 0.73 14.36
#